data_AF-A0A800CGW6-F1
#
_entry.id   AF-A0A800CGW6-F1
#
_cell.length_a   1.000
_cell.length_b   1.000
_cell.length_c   1.000
_cell.angle_alpha   90.00
_cell.angle_beta   90.00
_cell.angle_gamma   90.00
#
_symmetry.space_group_name_H-M   'P 1'
#
loop_
_entity.id
_entity.type
_entity.pdbx_description
1 polymer ?
#
loop_
_entity_poly.entity_id
_entity_poly.type
_entity_poly.pdbx_seq_one_letter_code
_entity_poly.pdbx_strand_id
1 'polypeptide(L)'
;MPNELDLPHGRISLPLFLPDGTQGVVRSVDAADLERVQIQAVQMNAYHLMQKPGSSTIQALGGLHRMTGWTRPIFTDSGGFQLYSLLRQNVKSGAISDKGAVFRPEGSDRKFNLTPEKSVQLQMAYGADMVICLDDCTHVDDPLAEQEKSVRRTVAWAQRCRREFDRLAAEKGLGQGARPSLMAVVQGGASRDLRRQCAEELLEIGFDAYGYGGWPLDGDGRLLTDLLAYTRELIPAQFPL
;
A
#
# COMPACT_ATOMS: atom_id res chain seq x y z
N MET A 1 -7.05 -6.26 19.94
CA MET A 1 -5.99 -5.85 18.99
C MET A 1 -5.07 -7.02 18.82
N PRO A 2 -4.79 -7.45 17.58
CA PRO A 2 -3.82 -8.51 17.35
C PRO A 2 -2.45 -8.03 17.83
N ASN A 3 -1.76 -8.86 18.60
CA ASN A 3 -0.38 -8.59 19.04
C ASN A 3 0.64 -9.24 18.08
N GLU A 4 0.19 -10.10 17.18
CA GLU A 4 1.01 -10.81 16.21
C GLU A 4 0.25 -10.95 14.89
N LEU A 5 1.00 -11.07 13.79
CA LEU A 5 0.48 -11.42 12.46
C LEU A 5 1.29 -12.55 11.86
N ASP A 6 0.60 -13.60 11.43
CA ASP A 6 1.17 -14.70 10.67
C ASP A 6 1.13 -14.37 9.18
N LEU A 7 2.31 -14.22 8.57
CA LEU A 7 2.49 -13.96 7.14
C LEU A 7 3.27 -15.10 6.48
N PRO A 8 3.22 -15.26 5.15
CA PRO A 8 3.86 -16.38 4.45
C PRO A 8 5.34 -16.59 4.80
N HIS A 9 6.11 -15.50 4.93
CA HIS A 9 7.54 -15.56 5.26
C HIS A 9 7.87 -15.28 6.74
N GLY A 10 6.89 -15.39 7.63
CA GLY A 10 7.14 -15.36 9.07
C GLY A 10 6.08 -14.63 9.88
N ARG A 11 6.15 -14.86 11.19
CA ARG A 11 5.34 -14.16 12.16
C ARG A 11 6.00 -12.84 12.55
N ILE A 12 5.19 -11.80 12.70
CA ILE A 12 5.62 -10.50 13.22
C ILE A 12 4.86 -10.12 14.50
N SER A 13 5.50 -9.37 15.40
CA SER A 13 4.88 -8.82 16.60
C SER A 13 4.49 -7.35 16.39
N LEU A 14 3.32 -6.96 16.89
CA LEU A 14 2.80 -5.59 16.85
C LEU A 14 2.91 -4.90 18.22
N PRO A 15 3.18 -3.59 18.29
CA PRO A 15 3.41 -2.67 17.17
C PRO A 15 4.76 -2.91 16.48
N LEU A 16 4.81 -2.69 15.16
CA LEU A 16 5.99 -2.92 14.34
C LEU A 16 6.38 -1.67 13.57
N PHE A 17 7.68 -1.40 13.49
CA PHE A 17 8.25 -0.44 12.55
C PHE A 17 8.73 -1.16 11.28
N LEU A 18 8.38 -0.61 10.11
CA LEU A 18 8.76 -1.12 8.79
C LEU A 18 9.75 -0.14 8.12
N PRO A 19 11.05 -0.47 8.03
CA PRO A 19 11.98 0.32 7.24
C PRO A 19 11.56 0.33 5.76
N ASP A 20 11.66 1.49 5.11
CA ASP A 20 11.38 1.63 3.67
C ASP A 20 12.58 1.17 2.82
N GLY A 21 12.28 0.28 1.89
CA GLY A 21 13.17 -0.28 0.88
C GLY A 21 12.78 0.19 -0.52
N THR A 22 13.11 1.44 -0.84
CA THR A 22 12.65 2.14 -2.05
C THR A 22 12.91 1.36 -3.35
N GLN A 23 14.07 0.73 -3.51
CA GLN A 23 14.43 -0.06 -4.71
C GLN A 23 14.73 -1.53 -4.37
N GLY A 24 14.01 -2.07 -3.38
CA GLY A 24 14.27 -3.41 -2.84
C GLY A 24 15.43 -3.45 -1.85
N VAL A 25 15.89 -2.29 -1.37
CA VAL A 25 16.96 -2.20 -0.38
C VAL A 25 16.70 -1.01 0.53
N VAL A 26 16.91 -1.21 1.83
CA VAL A 26 16.92 -0.11 2.81
C VAL A 26 18.23 0.64 2.61
N ARG A 27 18.15 1.96 2.42
CA ARG A 27 19.31 2.75 1.99
C ARG A 27 20.51 2.55 2.92
N SER A 28 21.65 2.19 2.32
CA SER A 28 22.96 2.00 2.98
C SER A 28 23.15 0.75 3.83
N VAL A 29 22.19 -0.18 3.89
CA VAL A 29 22.30 -1.45 4.65
C VAL A 29 21.78 -2.63 3.83
N ASP A 30 22.27 -3.83 4.12
CA ASP A 30 21.81 -5.06 3.46
C ASP A 30 20.85 -5.90 4.34
N ALA A 31 20.37 -7.02 3.80
CA ALA A 31 19.47 -7.92 4.53
C ALA A 31 20.10 -8.46 5.84
N ALA A 32 21.40 -8.75 5.84
CA ALA A 32 22.09 -9.26 7.02
C ALA A 32 22.24 -8.20 8.11
N ASP A 33 22.40 -6.92 7.75
CA ASP A 33 22.37 -5.81 8.69
C ASP A 33 20.98 -5.68 9.35
N LEU A 34 19.91 -5.74 8.55
CA LEU A 34 18.53 -5.67 9.04
C LEU A 34 18.18 -6.84 9.96
N GLU A 35 18.61 -8.06 9.62
CA GLU A 35 18.46 -9.24 10.46
C GLU A 35 19.21 -9.11 11.78
N ARG A 36 20.45 -8.59 11.76
CA ARG A 36 21.27 -8.36 12.97
C ARG A 36 20.58 -7.42 13.95
N VAL A 37 19.98 -6.34 13.46
CA VAL A 37 19.24 -5.39 14.30
C VAL A 37 17.78 -5.79 14.55
N GLN A 38 17.42 -7.03 14.22
CA GLN A 38 16.13 -7.65 14.53
C GLN A 38 14.91 -7.00 13.86
N ILE A 39 15.08 -6.40 12.68
CA ILE A 39 13.94 -5.97 11.86
C ILE A 39 13.11 -7.20 11.47
N GLN A 40 11.80 -7.15 11.71
CA GLN A 40 10.93 -8.30 11.45
C GLN A 40 10.31 -8.28 10.06
N ALA A 41 10.09 -7.10 9.49
CA ALA A 41 9.57 -6.93 8.14
C ALA A 41 10.02 -5.59 7.55
N VAL A 42 9.93 -5.47 6.23
CA VAL A 42 10.27 -4.24 5.49
C VAL A 42 9.12 -3.83 4.60
N GLN A 43 9.01 -2.54 4.33
CA GLN A 43 8.14 -2.03 3.28
C GLN A 43 8.96 -1.82 2.01
N MET A 44 8.48 -2.23 0.84
CA MET A 44 9.12 -2.01 -0.44
C MET A 44 8.17 -1.34 -1.43
N ASN A 45 8.65 -0.30 -2.09
CA ASN A 45 7.80 0.56 -2.88
C ASN A 45 7.55 -0.01 -4.29
N ALA A 46 6.29 -0.35 -4.61
CA ALA A 46 5.98 -0.96 -5.90
C ALA A 46 6.23 0.01 -7.08
N TYR A 47 6.06 1.31 -6.84
CA TYR A 47 6.24 2.36 -7.85
C TYR A 47 7.69 2.48 -8.33
N HIS A 48 8.66 2.42 -7.43
CA HIS A 48 10.07 2.46 -7.78
C HIS A 48 10.53 1.12 -8.36
N LEU A 49 10.11 0.01 -7.75
CA LEU A 49 10.45 -1.35 -8.19
C LEU A 49 10.04 -1.63 -9.65
N MET A 50 8.85 -1.19 -10.09
CA MET A 50 8.40 -1.40 -11.47
C MET A 50 9.20 -0.61 -12.51
N GLN A 51 9.97 0.40 -12.08
CA GLN A 51 10.83 1.20 -12.94
C GLN A 51 12.27 0.72 -12.89
N LYS A 52 12.80 0.54 -11.68
CA LYS A 52 14.17 0.11 -11.40
C LYS A 52 14.14 -0.81 -10.17
N PRO A 53 14.53 -2.09 -10.31
CA PRO A 53 15.14 -2.73 -11.49
C PRO A 53 14.14 -3.13 -12.59
N GLY A 54 12.83 -2.92 -12.38
CA GLY A 54 11.77 -3.26 -13.31
C GLY A 54 11.12 -4.60 -13.02
N SER A 55 9.81 -4.71 -13.25
CA SER A 55 9.02 -5.88 -12.84
C SER A 55 9.49 -7.19 -13.48
N SER A 56 9.90 -7.15 -14.75
CA SER A 56 10.43 -8.32 -15.45
C SER A 56 11.73 -8.83 -14.84
N THR A 57 12.59 -7.92 -14.39
CA THR A 57 13.86 -8.27 -13.74
C THR A 57 13.60 -8.94 -12.40
N ILE A 58 12.71 -8.36 -11.58
CA ILE A 58 12.33 -8.92 -10.27
C ILE A 58 11.77 -10.35 -10.43
N GLN A 59 10.88 -10.55 -11.42
CA GLN A 59 10.30 -11.86 -11.70
C GLN A 59 11.34 -12.86 -12.21
N ALA A 60 12.24 -12.44 -13.11
CA ALA A 60 13.32 -13.30 -13.62
C ALA A 60 14.30 -13.73 -12.52
N LEU A 61 14.51 -12.88 -11.50
CA LEU A 61 15.31 -13.19 -10.32
C LEU A 61 14.56 -14.00 -9.25
N GLY A 62 13.28 -14.33 -9.47
CA GLY A 62 12.48 -15.16 -8.58
C GLY A 62 11.79 -14.41 -7.44
N GLY A 63 11.52 -13.11 -7.59
CA GLY A 63 10.81 -12.29 -6.60
C GLY A 63 11.74 -11.48 -5.68
N LEU A 64 11.15 -10.60 -4.88
CA LEU A 64 11.89 -9.66 -4.02
C LEU A 64 12.72 -10.37 -2.97
N HIS A 65 12.19 -11.39 -2.31
CA HIS A 65 12.95 -12.16 -1.31
C HIS A 65 14.27 -12.71 -1.89
N ARG A 66 14.20 -13.36 -3.05
CA ARG A 66 15.38 -13.92 -3.71
C ARG A 66 16.32 -12.86 -4.25
N MET A 67 15.77 -11.78 -4.83
CA MET A 67 16.57 -10.67 -5.38
C MET A 67 17.36 -9.95 -4.29
N THR A 68 16.78 -9.78 -3.11
CA THR A 68 17.33 -8.94 -2.03
C THR A 68 18.05 -9.75 -0.96
N GLY A 69 17.86 -11.07 -0.93
CA GLY A 69 18.32 -11.93 0.16
C GLY A 69 17.49 -11.81 1.43
N TRP A 70 16.41 -11.02 1.44
CA TRP A 70 15.55 -10.84 2.60
C TRP A 70 14.58 -12.01 2.77
N THR A 71 14.67 -12.71 3.90
CA THR A 71 13.92 -13.95 4.14
C THR A 71 12.69 -13.80 5.05
N ARG A 72 12.44 -12.59 5.57
CA ARG A 72 11.31 -12.25 6.45
C ARG A 72 10.22 -11.49 5.68
N PRO A 73 9.06 -11.17 6.28
CA PRO A 73 7.97 -10.57 5.53
C PRO A 73 8.28 -9.26 4.80
N ILE A 74 7.68 -9.11 3.62
CA ILE A 74 7.73 -7.90 2.78
C ILE A 74 6.32 -7.34 2.62
N PHE A 75 6.17 -6.08 3.01
CA PHE A 75 4.99 -5.28 2.72
C PHE A 75 5.27 -4.52 1.43
N THR A 76 4.37 -4.57 0.46
CA THR A 76 4.49 -3.70 -0.71
C THR A 76 3.40 -2.66 -0.69
N ASP A 77 3.78 -1.40 -0.84
CA ASP A 77 2.79 -0.35 -1.07
C ASP A 77 2.22 -0.44 -2.49
N SER A 78 1.09 0.23 -2.70
CA SER A 78 0.39 0.24 -3.97
C SER A 78 1.02 1.16 -5.02
N GLY A 79 1.95 2.04 -4.60
CA GLY A 79 2.48 3.16 -5.38
C GLY A 79 1.56 4.40 -5.44
N GLY A 80 0.37 4.37 -4.83
CA GLY A 80 -0.62 5.46 -4.89
C GLY A 80 -0.11 6.79 -4.32
N PHE A 81 0.61 6.75 -3.20
CA PHE A 81 1.15 7.94 -2.55
C PHE A 81 2.22 8.66 -3.40
N GLN A 82 3.12 7.91 -4.04
CA GLN A 82 4.14 8.49 -4.92
C GLN A 82 3.50 9.14 -6.15
N LEU A 83 2.43 8.54 -6.68
CA LEU A 83 1.66 9.14 -7.77
C LEU A 83 1.03 10.46 -7.36
N TYR A 84 0.38 10.49 -6.20
CA TYR A 84 -0.16 11.72 -5.64
C TYR A 84 0.92 12.81 -5.48
N SER A 85 2.08 12.45 -4.91
CA SER A 85 3.19 13.39 -4.71
C SER A 85 3.72 13.96 -6.02
N LEU A 86 3.85 13.13 -7.06
CA LEU A 86 4.30 13.57 -8.39
C LEU A 86 3.28 14.46 -9.09
N LEU A 87 2.00 14.13 -9.00
CA LEU A 87 0.92 14.92 -9.62
C LEU A 87 0.78 16.30 -8.98
N ARG A 88 1.03 16.40 -7.66
CA ARG A 88 1.10 17.71 -6.98
C ARG A 88 2.29 18.54 -7.41
N GLN A 89 3.46 17.92 -7.55
CA GLN A 89 4.67 18.63 -7.98
C GLN A 89 4.57 19.07 -9.44
N ASN A 90 3.93 18.25 -10.29
CA ASN A 90 3.76 18.56 -11.70
C ASN A 90 2.49 17.94 -12.27
N VAL A 91 1.43 18.74 -12.40
CA VAL A 91 0.13 18.30 -12.94
C VAL A 91 0.24 17.75 -14.37
N LYS A 92 1.25 18.14 -15.15
CA LYS A 92 1.47 17.60 -16.51
C LYS A 92 2.09 16.20 -16.52
N SER A 93 2.58 15.71 -15.37
CA SER A 93 3.23 14.41 -15.24
C SER A 93 2.24 13.25 -15.27
N GLY A 94 0.95 13.48 -15.08
CA GLY A 94 -0.05 12.42 -15.12
C GLY A 94 -1.50 12.85 -14.87
N ALA A 95 -2.38 11.87 -14.69
CA ALA A 95 -3.79 12.05 -14.35
C ALA A 95 -4.33 10.84 -13.58
N ILE A 96 -5.25 11.10 -12.65
CA ILE A 96 -6.03 10.06 -11.96
C ILE A 96 -7.44 10.05 -12.54
N SER A 97 -7.98 8.85 -12.73
CA SER A 97 -9.34 8.62 -13.23
C SER A 97 -9.95 7.41 -12.52
N ASP A 98 -11.24 7.16 -12.68
CA ASP A 98 -11.87 5.97 -12.09
C ASP A 98 -11.23 4.64 -12.56
N LYS A 99 -10.54 4.63 -13.71
CA LYS A 99 -9.84 3.45 -14.25
C LYS A 99 -8.52 3.15 -13.54
N GLY A 100 -7.87 4.16 -12.97
CA GLY A 100 -6.51 4.08 -12.43
C GLY A 100 -5.76 5.39 -12.63
N ALA A 101 -4.46 5.34 -12.37
CA ALA A 101 -3.54 6.46 -12.51
C ALA A 101 -2.62 6.26 -13.72
N VAL A 102 -2.41 7.35 -14.44
CA VAL A 102 -1.58 7.39 -15.63
C VAL A 102 -0.52 8.45 -15.44
N PHE A 103 0.75 8.12 -15.63
CA PHE A 103 1.84 9.04 -15.33
C PHE A 103 3.08 8.76 -16.17
N ARG A 104 3.98 9.74 -16.19
CA ARG A 104 5.32 9.67 -16.76
C ARG A 104 6.32 9.96 -15.64
N PRO A 105 7.17 8.99 -15.28
CA PRO A 105 8.24 9.24 -14.33
C PRO A 105 9.21 10.29 -14.84
N GLU A 106 9.84 10.98 -13.90
CA GLU A 106 10.89 11.95 -14.21
C GLU A 106 12.06 11.26 -14.93
N GLY A 107 12.54 11.88 -16.02
CA GLY A 107 13.61 11.32 -16.84
C GLY A 107 13.20 10.14 -17.73
N SER A 108 11.90 9.88 -17.92
CA SER A 108 11.41 8.88 -18.86
C SER A 108 10.25 9.39 -19.72
N ASP A 109 10.32 9.16 -21.04
CA ASP A 109 9.19 9.39 -21.95
C ASP A 109 8.13 8.28 -21.88
N ARG A 110 8.43 7.18 -21.18
CA ARG A 110 7.54 6.03 -21.07
C ARG A 110 6.36 6.38 -20.15
N LYS A 111 5.16 6.21 -20.71
CA LYS A 111 3.90 6.34 -19.98
C LYS A 111 3.59 5.04 -19.25
N PHE A 112 3.28 5.14 -17.97
CA PHE A 112 2.82 4.05 -17.13
C PHE A 112 1.33 4.20 -16.85
N ASN A 113 0.63 3.07 -16.76
CA ASN A 113 -0.78 2.99 -16.38
C ASN A 113 -0.88 2.01 -15.21
N LEU A 114 -1.19 2.54 -14.03
CA LEU A 114 -1.35 1.78 -12.80
C LEU A 114 -2.83 1.73 -12.46
N THR A 115 -3.44 0.57 -12.72
CA THR A 115 -4.81 0.28 -12.31
C THR A 115 -4.80 -0.50 -10.98
N PRO A 116 -5.94 -0.55 -10.26
CA PRO A 116 -6.11 -1.42 -9.10
C PRO A 116 -5.67 -2.87 -9.33
N GLU A 117 -6.07 -3.45 -10.48
CA GLU A 117 -5.69 -4.82 -10.84
C GLU A 117 -4.20 -4.93 -11.10
N LYS A 118 -3.63 -3.97 -11.84
CA LYS A 118 -2.20 -3.99 -12.16
C LYS A 118 -1.35 -3.86 -10.90
N SER A 119 -1.76 -3.04 -9.94
CA SER A 119 -1.06 -2.89 -8.66
C SER A 119 -1.03 -4.22 -7.90
N VAL A 120 -2.18 -4.89 -7.76
CA VAL A 120 -2.25 -6.22 -7.12
C VAL A 120 -1.41 -7.25 -7.86
N GLN A 121 -1.51 -7.32 -9.19
CA GLN A 121 -0.70 -8.24 -10.01
C GLN A 121 0.81 -8.04 -9.80
N LEU A 122 1.27 -6.80 -9.74
CA LEU A 122 2.68 -6.49 -9.52
C LEU A 122 3.14 -6.95 -8.15
N GLN A 123 2.40 -6.57 -7.09
CA GLN A 123 2.72 -6.94 -5.71
C GLN A 123 2.73 -8.47 -5.52
N MET A 124 1.73 -9.17 -6.06
CA MET A 124 1.65 -10.64 -6.06
C MET A 124 2.76 -11.31 -6.86
N ALA A 125 3.25 -10.67 -7.92
CA ALA A 125 4.37 -11.18 -8.72
C ALA A 125 5.73 -10.89 -8.10
N TYR A 126 5.82 -9.85 -7.27
CA TYR A 126 7.01 -9.51 -6.49
C TYR A 126 7.20 -10.44 -5.28
N GLY A 127 6.15 -11.17 -4.90
CA GLY A 127 6.18 -12.08 -3.75
C GLY A 127 5.96 -11.34 -2.44
N ALA A 128 5.17 -10.27 -2.44
CA ALA A 128 4.79 -9.58 -1.22
C ALA A 128 4.00 -10.50 -0.27
N ASP A 129 4.20 -10.31 1.03
CA ASP A 129 3.45 -10.94 2.13
C ASP A 129 2.22 -10.13 2.55
N MET A 130 2.32 -8.81 2.42
CA MET A 130 1.21 -7.87 2.58
C MET A 130 1.06 -7.06 1.29
N VAL A 131 -0.09 -7.22 0.64
CA VAL A 131 -0.49 -6.45 -0.54
C VAL A 131 -1.34 -5.27 -0.08
N ILE A 132 -0.97 -4.04 -0.43
CA ILE A 132 -1.74 -2.84 -0.10
C ILE A 132 -2.52 -2.41 -1.34
N CYS A 133 -3.83 -2.18 -1.17
CA CYS A 133 -4.72 -1.76 -2.24
C CYS A 133 -4.30 -0.39 -2.80
N LEU A 134 -4.51 -0.21 -4.11
CA LEU A 134 -4.36 1.12 -4.72
C LEU A 134 -5.47 2.03 -4.22
N ASP A 135 -5.08 3.19 -3.72
CA ASP A 135 -5.94 4.20 -3.14
C ASP A 135 -5.67 5.59 -3.75
N ASP A 136 -6.60 6.50 -3.55
CA ASP A 136 -6.52 7.86 -4.05
C ASP A 136 -6.24 8.82 -2.89
N CYS A 137 -4.96 9.16 -2.70
CA CYS A 137 -4.52 9.99 -1.59
C CYS A 137 -4.80 11.49 -1.82
N THR A 138 -5.12 12.20 -0.75
CA THR A 138 -5.33 13.66 -0.71
C THR A 138 -4.54 14.29 0.44
N HIS A 139 -4.35 15.61 0.40
CA HIS A 139 -3.82 16.36 1.55
C HIS A 139 -4.95 16.55 2.55
N VAL A 140 -4.64 16.64 3.84
CA VAL A 140 -5.66 16.90 4.87
C VAL A 140 -6.43 18.19 4.60
N ASP A 141 -5.74 19.22 4.10
CA ASP A 141 -6.28 20.55 3.81
C ASP A 141 -6.96 20.68 2.44
N ASP A 142 -7.08 19.59 1.67
CA ASP A 142 -7.78 19.65 0.38
C ASP A 142 -9.28 19.93 0.56
N PRO A 143 -9.92 20.65 -0.38
CA PRO A 143 -11.35 20.93 -0.32
C PRO A 143 -12.18 19.66 -0.13
N LEU A 144 -13.26 19.76 0.65
CA LEU A 144 -14.15 18.63 0.95
C LEU A 144 -14.59 17.86 -0.31
N ALA A 145 -14.91 18.58 -1.39
CA ALA A 145 -15.31 17.96 -2.67
C ALA A 145 -14.21 17.09 -3.31
N GLU A 146 -12.93 17.39 -3.08
CA GLU A 146 -11.82 16.53 -3.52
C GLU A 146 -11.66 15.32 -2.61
N GLN A 147 -11.85 15.48 -1.30
CA GLN A 147 -11.88 14.38 -0.33
C GLN A 147 -12.99 13.38 -0.65
N GLU A 148 -14.21 13.86 -0.97
CA GLU A 148 -15.35 13.03 -1.36
C GLU A 148 -15.06 12.20 -2.62
N LYS A 149 -14.45 12.82 -3.64
CA LYS A 149 -14.03 12.12 -4.86
C LYS A 149 -12.99 11.05 -4.56
N SER A 150 -12.02 11.36 -3.70
CA SER A 150 -10.97 10.44 -3.28
C SER A 150 -11.53 9.23 -2.53
N VAL A 151 -12.43 9.44 -1.56
CA VAL A 151 -13.08 8.34 -0.82
C VAL A 151 -13.86 7.45 -1.77
N ARG A 152 -14.72 8.03 -2.62
CA ARG A 152 -15.51 7.27 -3.61
C ARG A 152 -14.60 6.44 -4.53
N ARG A 153 -13.50 7.02 -5.01
CA ARG A 153 -12.55 6.34 -5.89
C ARG A 153 -11.80 5.24 -5.15
N THR A 154 -11.35 5.50 -3.93
CA THR A 154 -10.63 4.55 -3.07
C THR A 154 -11.48 3.31 -2.80
N VAL A 155 -12.76 3.46 -2.45
CA VAL A 155 -13.65 2.31 -2.25
C VAL A 155 -13.85 1.53 -3.55
N ALA A 156 -14.15 2.22 -4.66
CA ALA A 156 -14.34 1.56 -5.96
C ALA A 156 -13.08 0.81 -6.43
N TRP A 157 -11.89 1.35 -6.14
CA TRP A 157 -10.61 0.71 -6.42
C TRP A 157 -10.33 -0.46 -5.48
N ALA A 158 -10.64 -0.34 -4.20
CA ALA A 158 -10.48 -1.42 -3.22
C ALA A 158 -11.32 -2.65 -3.60
N GLN A 159 -12.56 -2.46 -4.09
CA GLN A 159 -13.38 -3.55 -4.63
C GLN A 159 -12.72 -4.26 -5.81
N ARG A 160 -12.06 -3.51 -6.70
CA ARG A 160 -11.32 -4.06 -7.84
C ARG A 160 -10.07 -4.82 -7.40
N CYS A 161 -9.32 -4.26 -6.43
CA CYS A 161 -8.17 -4.92 -5.82
C CYS A 161 -8.57 -6.26 -5.17
N ARG A 162 -9.65 -6.27 -4.38
CA ARG A 162 -10.19 -7.49 -3.75
C ARG A 162 -10.49 -8.57 -4.77
N ARG A 163 -11.29 -8.25 -5.81
CA ARG A 163 -11.63 -9.21 -6.86
C ARG A 163 -10.41 -9.76 -7.59
N GLU A 164 -9.45 -8.90 -7.94
CA GLU A 164 -8.24 -9.34 -8.63
C GLU A 164 -7.35 -10.21 -7.73
N PHE A 165 -7.24 -9.84 -6.45
CA PHE A 165 -6.49 -10.62 -5.47
C PHE A 165 -7.08 -12.01 -5.32
N ASP A 166 -8.41 -12.13 -5.15
CA ASP A 166 -9.10 -13.41 -5.03
C ASP A 166 -8.90 -14.29 -6.26
N ARG A 167 -9.02 -13.70 -7.45
CA ARG A 167 -8.77 -14.39 -8.72
C ARG A 167 -7.35 -14.96 -8.77
N LEU A 168 -6.34 -14.14 -8.47
CA LEU A 168 -4.94 -14.56 -8.49
C LEU A 168 -4.60 -15.58 -7.41
N ALA A 169 -5.16 -15.45 -6.21
CA ALA A 169 -4.99 -16.40 -5.13
C ALA A 169 -5.58 -17.77 -5.50
N ALA A 170 -6.77 -17.79 -6.11
CA ALA A 170 -7.40 -19.01 -6.60
C ALA A 170 -6.61 -19.65 -7.76
N GLU A 171 -6.17 -18.87 -8.74
CA GLU A 171 -5.36 -19.37 -9.88
C GLU A 171 -4.04 -20.00 -9.45
N LYS A 172 -3.42 -19.45 -8.40
CA LYS A 172 -2.18 -19.97 -7.82
C LYS A 172 -2.40 -21.08 -6.78
N GLY A 173 -3.66 -21.41 -6.45
CA GLY A 173 -3.99 -22.41 -5.42
C GLY A 173 -3.50 -22.03 -4.01
N LEU A 174 -3.41 -20.74 -3.70
CA LEU A 174 -2.87 -20.26 -2.43
C LEU A 174 -3.91 -20.42 -1.32
N GLY A 175 -3.68 -21.39 -0.43
CA GLY A 175 -4.45 -21.55 0.80
C GLY A 175 -4.17 -20.45 1.83
N GLN A 176 -4.92 -20.45 2.94
CA GLN A 176 -4.90 -19.37 3.95
C GLN A 176 -3.51 -19.08 4.56
N GLY A 177 -2.64 -20.09 4.70
CA GLY A 177 -1.27 -19.91 5.21
C GLY A 177 -0.21 -19.62 4.15
N ALA A 178 -0.55 -19.74 2.86
CA ALA A 178 0.37 -19.51 1.74
C ALA A 178 0.03 -18.24 0.96
N ARG A 179 -1.22 -17.75 1.06
CA ARG A 179 -1.61 -16.48 0.46
C ARG A 179 -1.07 -15.32 1.29
N PRO A 180 -0.63 -14.23 0.65
CA PRO A 180 -0.41 -12.98 1.37
C PRO A 180 -1.72 -12.47 1.98
N SER A 181 -1.63 -11.46 2.84
CA SER A 181 -2.81 -10.72 3.27
C SER A 181 -3.00 -9.45 2.44
N LEU A 182 -4.26 -9.02 2.32
CA LEU A 182 -4.65 -7.84 1.56
C LEU A 182 -5.11 -6.75 2.53
N MET A 183 -4.50 -5.57 2.41
CA MET A 183 -4.80 -4.38 3.21
C MET A 183 -5.54 -3.33 2.37
N ALA A 184 -6.61 -2.77 2.93
CA ALA A 184 -7.26 -1.57 2.39
C ALA A 184 -6.82 -0.30 3.12
N VAL A 185 -6.98 0.85 2.48
CA VAL A 185 -6.50 2.13 3.02
C VAL A 185 -7.68 3.07 3.25
N VAL A 186 -7.90 3.47 4.50
CA VAL A 186 -8.98 4.38 4.88
C VAL A 186 -8.60 5.82 4.54
N GLN A 187 -9.33 6.45 3.63
CA GLN A 187 -9.16 7.84 3.22
C GLN A 187 -10.21 8.77 3.89
N GLY A 188 -10.17 10.06 3.59
CA GLY A 188 -11.16 11.04 4.08
C GLY A 188 -10.59 12.38 4.57
N GLY A 189 -9.27 12.58 4.46
CA GLY A 189 -8.61 13.83 4.87
C GLY A 189 -8.92 14.21 6.31
N ALA A 190 -9.29 15.48 6.53
CA ALA A 190 -9.72 16.01 7.82
C ALA A 190 -11.17 15.70 8.21
N SER A 191 -11.98 15.11 7.31
CA SER A 191 -13.40 14.89 7.57
C SER A 191 -13.65 13.58 8.31
N ARG A 192 -14.19 13.68 9.53
CA ARG A 192 -14.60 12.51 10.33
C ARG A 192 -15.73 11.71 9.69
N ASP A 193 -16.65 12.38 8.99
CA ASP A 193 -17.76 11.70 8.33
C ASP A 193 -17.26 10.89 7.12
N LEU A 194 -16.35 11.47 6.33
CA LEU A 194 -15.74 10.76 5.21
C LEU A 194 -14.83 9.59 5.66
N ARG A 195 -14.08 9.76 6.76
CA ARG A 195 -13.31 8.66 7.37
C ARG A 195 -14.22 7.51 7.79
N ARG A 196 -15.36 7.81 8.43
CA ARG A 196 -16.36 6.81 8.83
C ARG A 196 -16.93 6.10 7.61
N GLN A 197 -17.42 6.87 6.64
CA GLN A 197 -17.98 6.33 5.40
C GLN A 197 -16.98 5.39 4.71
N CYS A 198 -15.74 5.85 4.53
CA CYS A 198 -14.69 5.04 3.89
C CYS A 198 -14.42 3.75 4.67
N ALA A 199 -14.29 3.83 6.00
CA ALA A 199 -14.07 2.67 6.84
C ALA A 199 -15.22 1.65 6.75
N GLU A 200 -16.47 2.11 6.84
CA GLU A 200 -17.67 1.26 6.76
C GLU A 200 -17.75 0.54 5.41
N GLU A 201 -17.58 1.26 4.30
CA GLU A 201 -17.61 0.67 2.95
C GLU A 201 -16.45 -0.32 2.73
N LEU A 202 -15.25 -0.05 3.27
CA LEU A 202 -14.11 -0.98 3.18
C LEU A 202 -14.29 -2.21 4.08
N LEU A 203 -14.94 -2.07 5.22
CA LEU A 203 -15.28 -3.19 6.12
C LEU A 203 -16.31 -4.11 5.47
N GLU A 204 -17.29 -3.57 4.75
CA GLU A 204 -18.27 -4.36 4.00
C GLU A 204 -17.62 -5.21 2.90
N ILE A 205 -16.58 -4.68 2.24
CA ILE A 205 -15.83 -5.43 1.20
C ILE A 205 -15.01 -6.58 1.79
N GLY A 206 -14.42 -6.38 2.97
CA GLY A 206 -13.63 -7.39 3.68
C GLY A 206 -12.16 -7.46 3.28
N PHE A 207 -11.29 -7.14 4.25
CA PHE A 207 -9.83 -7.17 4.12
C PHE A 207 -9.17 -7.83 5.34
N ASP A 208 -7.91 -8.22 5.20
CA ASP A 208 -7.16 -8.85 6.28
C ASP A 208 -6.56 -7.80 7.25
N ALA A 209 -6.35 -6.58 6.74
CA ALA A 209 -5.88 -5.43 7.51
C ALA A 209 -6.39 -4.12 6.90
N TYR A 210 -6.29 -3.04 7.68
CA TYR A 210 -6.63 -1.69 7.24
C TYR A 210 -5.44 -0.77 7.49
N GLY A 211 -5.30 0.31 6.73
CA GLY A 211 -4.25 1.31 6.90
C GLY A 211 -4.84 2.71 6.99
N TYR A 212 -4.15 3.62 7.68
CA TYR A 212 -4.47 5.04 7.64
C TYR A 212 -3.95 5.66 6.35
N GLY A 213 -4.86 6.10 5.49
CA GLY A 213 -4.55 6.84 4.26
C GLY A 213 -4.50 8.34 4.45
N GLY A 214 -3.82 9.02 3.52
CA GLY A 214 -3.70 10.47 3.52
C GLY A 214 -2.46 10.95 4.29
N TRP A 215 -2.15 12.24 4.15
CA TRP A 215 -1.05 12.84 4.88
C TRP A 215 -1.43 13.02 6.36
N PRO A 216 -0.67 12.44 7.33
CA PRO A 216 -1.03 12.47 8.74
C PRO A 216 -0.61 13.78 9.44
N LEU A 217 -0.12 14.76 8.68
CA LEU A 217 0.34 16.05 9.18
C LEU A 217 -0.53 17.18 8.64
N ASP A 218 -0.79 18.21 9.45
CA ASP A 218 -1.35 19.47 8.97
C ASP A 218 -0.31 20.34 8.23
N GLY A 219 -0.74 21.48 7.69
CA GLY A 219 0.13 22.45 7.04
C GLY A 219 1.25 23.02 7.92
N ASP A 220 1.15 22.89 9.25
CA ASP A 220 2.17 23.28 10.23
C ASP A 220 3.11 22.11 10.60
N GLY A 221 2.90 20.92 10.03
CA GLY A 221 3.68 19.72 10.32
C GLY A 221 3.30 19.03 11.64
N ARG A 222 2.15 19.36 12.24
CA ARG A 222 1.68 18.71 13.47
C ARG A 222 0.95 17.41 13.14
N LEU A 223 1.20 16.39 13.95
CA LEU A 223 0.53 15.10 13.82
C LEU A 223 -0.95 15.20 14.17
N LEU A 224 -1.81 14.69 13.28
CA LEU A 224 -3.25 14.68 13.43
C LEU A 224 -3.71 13.55 14.37
N THR A 225 -3.28 13.59 15.63
CA THR A 225 -3.52 12.52 16.63
C THR A 225 -4.99 12.16 16.78
N ASP A 226 -5.88 13.16 16.75
CA ASP A 226 -7.32 12.95 16.91
C ASP A 226 -7.93 12.17 15.74
N LEU A 227 -7.45 12.42 14.51
CA LEU A 227 -7.91 11.70 13.32
C LEU A 227 -7.32 10.29 13.25
N LEU A 228 -6.08 10.12 13.68
CA LEU A 228 -5.44 8.80 13.82
C LEU A 228 -6.20 7.93 14.83
N ALA A 229 -6.47 8.47 16.03
CA ALA A 229 -7.24 7.80 17.07
C ALA A 229 -8.66 7.47 16.60
N TYR A 230 -9.34 8.44 15.97
CA TYR A 230 -10.67 8.21 15.44
C TYR A 230 -10.70 7.14 14.34
N THR A 231 -9.72 7.12 13.43
CA THR A 231 -9.63 6.07 12.41
C THR A 231 -9.41 4.70 13.06
N ARG A 232 -8.62 4.64 14.15
CA ARG A 232 -8.46 3.41 14.94
C ARG A 232 -9.77 2.94 15.56
N GLU A 233 -10.60 3.83 16.08
CA GLU A 233 -11.90 3.48 16.67
C GLU A 233 -12.88 2.90 15.63
N LEU A 234 -12.81 3.35 14.38
CA LEU A 234 -13.69 2.89 13.30
C LEU A 234 -13.39 1.45 12.87
N ILE A 235 -12.12 1.02 12.95
CA ILE A 235 -11.72 -0.32 12.53
C ILE A 235 -11.87 -1.32 13.69
N PRO A 236 -12.60 -2.43 13.52
CA PRO A 236 -12.76 -3.43 14.58
C PRO A 236 -11.42 -3.93 15.14
N ALA A 237 -11.38 -4.16 16.46
CA ALA A 237 -10.15 -4.42 17.18
C ALA A 237 -9.44 -5.73 16.80
N GLN A 238 -10.09 -6.63 16.08
CA GLN A 238 -9.47 -7.85 15.55
C GLN A 238 -8.56 -7.59 14.34
N PHE A 239 -8.75 -6.49 13.62
CA PHE A 239 -7.92 -6.15 12.47
C PHE A 239 -6.71 -5.31 12.87
N PRO A 240 -5.55 -5.54 12.24
CA PRO A 240 -4.43 -4.60 12.28
C PRO A 240 -4.81 -3.27 11.64
N LEU A 241 -4.25 -2.19 12.22
CA LEU A 241 -4.24 -0.84 11.68
C LEU A 241 -2.85 -0.22 11.85
#